data_AF-W2XV72-F1
#
_entry.id   AF-W2XV72-F1
#
_cell.length_a   1.000
_cell.length_b   1.000
_cell.length_c   1.000
_cell.angle_alpha   90.00
_cell.angle_beta   90.00
_cell.angle_gamma   90.00
#
_symmetry.space_group_name_H-M   'P 1'
#
loop_
_entity.id
_entity.type
_entity.pdbx_description
1 polymer ?
#
loop_
_entity_poly.entity_id
_entity_poly.type
_entity_poly.pdbx_seq_one_letter_code
_entity_poly.pdbx_strand_id
1 'polypeptide(L)'
;MTTDSRNGMCWSLLGLYKHVDVLQWFRDEGESLYPSMALLARIHLGKISSSAFQERVFSTGGIIMGALRTRTDSRRSEKQLLLRHNRDEIVKLKRDARK
;
A
#
# COMPACT_ATOMS: atom_id res chain seq x y z
N MET A 1 7.55 -0.39 21.37
CA MET A 1 8.13 -0.58 22.71
C MET A 1 9.51 0.02 22.69
N THR A 2 9.71 1.10 23.43
CA THR A 2 10.99 1.76 23.66
C THR A 2 11.66 1.07 24.84
N THR A 3 12.79 0.40 24.62
CA THR A 3 13.61 -0.12 25.72
C THR A 3 14.51 1.02 26.18
N ASP A 4 14.15 1.58 27.34
CA ASP A 4 14.89 2.65 27.97
C ASP A 4 16.24 2.10 28.47
N SER A 5 17.31 2.53 27.84
CA SER A 5 18.68 2.24 28.24
C SER A 5 19.39 3.57 28.37
N ARG A 6 20.12 3.71 29.49
CA ARG A 6 20.56 4.93 30.18
C ARG A 6 21.40 5.95 29.40
N ASN A 7 21.43 5.97 28.07
CA ASN A 7 22.23 6.94 27.29
C ASN A 7 21.69 7.26 25.87
N GLY A 8 20.41 7.01 25.59
CA GLY A 8 19.80 7.42 24.32
C GLY A 8 18.60 6.56 23.95
N MET A 9 17.60 7.16 23.31
CA MET A 9 16.43 6.47 22.77
C MET A 9 16.87 5.44 21.72
N CYS A 10 17.06 4.19 22.14
CA CYS A 10 17.29 3.08 21.23
C CYS A 10 15.93 2.63 20.68
N TRP A 11 15.58 3.12 19.49
CA TRP A 11 14.39 2.65 18.79
C TRP A 11 14.63 1.21 18.34
N SER A 12 13.66 0.33 18.60
CA SER A 12 13.66 -0.96 17.93
C SER A 12 13.55 -0.71 16.43
N LEU A 13 14.36 -1.42 15.61
CA LEU A 13 14.40 -1.21 14.17
C LEU A 13 13.00 -1.30 13.53
N LEU A 14 12.19 -2.27 13.97
CA LEU A 14 10.77 -2.39 13.58
C LEU A 14 9.90 -1.22 14.04
N GLY A 15 10.17 -0.65 15.22
CA GLY A 15 9.49 0.54 15.71
C GLY A 15 9.79 1.76 14.85
N LEU A 16 11.04 1.91 14.41
CA LEU A 16 11.46 2.99 13.54
C LEU A 16 10.80 2.91 12.15
N TYR A 17 10.69 1.71 11.57
CA TYR A 17 10.00 1.50 10.29
C TYR A 17 8.52 1.90 10.31
N LYS A 18 7.87 1.96 11.48
CA LYS A 18 6.49 2.44 11.60
C LYS A 18 6.39 3.96 11.41
N HIS A 19 7.47 4.69 11.66
CA HIS A 19 7.51 6.15 11.64
C HIS A 19 8.23 6.71 10.42
N VAL A 20 8.98 5.88 9.70
CA VAL A 20 9.75 6.28 8.52
C VAL A 20 9.16 5.61 7.28
N ASP A 21 8.64 6.40 6.35
CA ASP A 21 8.29 5.92 5.02
C ASP A 21 9.57 5.82 4.17
N VAL A 22 10.11 4.61 4.10
CA VAL A 22 11.35 4.30 3.37
C VAL A 22 11.17 4.55 1.87
N LEU A 23 9.98 4.28 1.32
CA LEU A 23 9.70 4.50 -0.11
C LEU A 23 9.62 5.99 -0.43
N GLN A 24 9.07 6.79 0.49
CA GLN A 24 9.09 8.24 0.40
C GLN A 24 10.52 8.79 0.47
N TRP A 25 11.33 8.31 1.41
CA TRP A 25 12.73 8.74 1.53
C TRP A 25 13.54 8.44 0.26
N PHE A 26 13.40 7.25 -0.33
CA PHE A 26 14.06 6.93 -1.61
C PHE A 26 13.54 7.74 -2.79
N ARG A 27 12.31 8.25 -2.72
CA ARG A 27 11.73 9.12 -3.77
C ARG A 27 12.25 10.55 -3.65
N ASP A 28 12.28 11.10 -2.44
CA ASP A 28 12.56 12.52 -2.23
C ASP A 28 14.08 12.77 -2.16
N GLU A 29 14.78 12.05 -1.27
CA GLU A 29 16.21 12.25 -1.00
C GLU A 29 17.08 11.27 -1.79
N GLY A 30 16.71 9.98 -1.75
CA GLY A 30 17.51 8.91 -2.35
C GLY A 30 17.65 9.02 -3.87
N GLU A 31 16.65 9.58 -4.56
CA GLU A 31 16.68 9.77 -6.02
C GLU A 31 17.69 10.84 -6.43
N SER A 32 17.91 11.86 -5.61
CA SER A 32 18.92 12.90 -5.87
C SER A 32 20.35 12.42 -5.66
N LEU A 33 20.57 11.58 -4.64
CA LEU A 33 21.89 11.07 -4.27
C LEU A 33 22.29 9.84 -5.09
N TYR A 34 21.34 8.92 -5.32
CA TYR A 34 21.59 7.64 -5.96
C TYR A 34 20.43 7.23 -6.89
N PRO A 35 20.32 7.82 -8.10
CA PRO A 35 19.16 7.61 -8.98
C PRO A 35 18.87 6.13 -9.30
N SER A 36 19.91 5.37 -9.67
CA SER A 36 19.77 3.95 -10.03
C SER A 36 19.45 3.05 -8.83
N MET A 37 20.12 3.28 -7.70
CA MET A 37 19.90 2.51 -6.48
C MET A 37 18.54 2.82 -5.85
N ALA A 38 18.11 4.08 -5.86
CA ALA A 38 16.80 4.49 -5.38
C ALA A 38 15.67 3.87 -6.22
N LEU A 39 15.85 3.80 -7.55
CA LEU A 39 14.90 3.10 -8.42
C LEU A 39 14.84 1.60 -8.07
N LEU A 40 15.98 0.93 -7.94
CA LEU A 40 16.03 -0.49 -7.56
C LEU A 40 15.42 -0.75 -6.18
N ALA A 41 15.72 0.10 -5.20
CA ALA A 41 15.18 0.00 -3.85
C ALA A 41 13.66 0.15 -3.84
N ARG A 42 13.10 1.14 -4.55
CA ARG A 42 11.65 1.31 -4.68
C ARG A 42 10.96 0.11 -5.35
N ILE A 43 11.56 -0.46 -6.39
CA ILE A 43 11.03 -1.66 -7.05
C ILE A 43 11.10 -2.88 -6.14
N HIS A 44 12.19 -3.05 -5.38
CA HIS A 44 12.36 -4.18 -4.49
C HIS A 44 11.41 -4.10 -3.28
N LEU A 45 11.36 -2.93 -2.62
CA LEU A 45 10.54 -2.69 -1.43
C LEU A 45 9.05 -2.51 -1.75
N GLY A 46 8.72 -2.05 -2.96
CA GLY A 46 7.34 -1.95 -3.43
C GLY A 46 6.68 -3.30 -3.72
N LYS A 47 7.45 -4.40 -3.74
CA LYS A 47 6.88 -5.74 -3.87
C LYS A 47 6.22 -6.14 -2.55
N ILE A 48 4.92 -6.38 -2.62
CA ILE A 48 4.16 -6.91 -1.49
C ILE A 48 4.69 -8.31 -1.21
N SER A 49 5.21 -8.53 0.00
CA SER A 49 5.80 -9.81 0.42
C SER A 49 4.78 -10.91 0.70
N SER A 50 3.48 -10.60 0.68
CA SER A 50 2.39 -11.52 1.00
C SER A 50 1.17 -11.32 0.11
N SER A 51 0.55 -12.43 -0.30
CA SER A 51 -0.75 -12.44 -0.98
C SER A 51 -1.92 -12.02 -0.09
N ALA A 52 -1.74 -11.92 1.23
CA ALA A 52 -2.82 -11.66 2.20
C ALA A 52 -3.60 -10.37 1.90
N PHE A 53 -2.94 -9.36 1.33
CA PHE A 53 -3.62 -8.14 0.89
C PHE A 53 -4.61 -8.42 -0.26
N GLN A 54 -4.18 -9.18 -1.26
CA GLN A 54 -5.04 -9.58 -2.39
C GLN A 54 -6.16 -10.51 -1.92
N GLU A 55 -5.87 -11.45 -1.03
CA GLU A 55 -6.87 -12.34 -0.43
C GLU A 55 -7.97 -11.58 0.31
N ARG A 56 -7.61 -10.50 1.03
CA ARG A 56 -8.60 -9.62 1.69
C ARG A 56 -9.48 -8.90 0.68
N VAL A 57 -8.91 -8.43 -0.43
CA VAL A 57 -9.67 -7.84 -1.55
C VAL A 57 -10.64 -8.87 -2.13
N PHE A 58 -10.17 -10.09 -2.45
CA PHE A 58 -11.02 -11.14 -3.02
C PHE A 58 -12.10 -11.63 -2.07
N SER A 59 -11.80 -11.75 -0.77
CA SER A 59 -12.77 -12.11 0.26
C SER A 59 -13.94 -11.13 0.28
N THR A 60 -13.66 -9.84 0.08
CA THR A 60 -14.69 -8.79 0.01
C THR A 60 -15.60 -8.94 -1.22
N GLY A 61 -15.11 -9.58 -2.28
CA GLY A 61 -15.84 -9.86 -3.51
C GLY A 61 -16.56 -11.21 -3.54
N GLY A 62 -16.44 -12.02 -2.49
CA GLY A 62 -17.01 -13.38 -2.47
C GLY A 62 -18.52 -13.42 -2.74
N ILE A 63 -19.28 -12.43 -2.25
CA ILE A 63 -20.73 -12.34 -2.47
C ILE A 63 -21.06 -12.12 -3.95
N ILE A 64 -20.34 -11.22 -4.63
CA ILE A 64 -20.63 -10.84 -6.02
C ILE A 64 -20.02 -11.82 -7.04
N MET A 65 -19.09 -12.67 -6.62
CA MET A 65 -18.45 -13.67 -7.48
C MET A 65 -18.91 -15.12 -7.21
N GLY A 66 -19.45 -15.40 -6.03
CA GLY A 66 -19.78 -16.76 -5.58
C GLY A 66 -21.24 -17.18 -5.85
N ALA A 67 -22.18 -16.69 -5.05
CA ALA A 67 -23.55 -17.20 -5.04
C ALA A 67 -24.33 -16.79 -6.30
N LEU A 68 -25.03 -17.74 -6.94
CA LEU A 68 -25.75 -17.51 -8.21
C LEU A 68 -26.74 -16.32 -8.14
N ARG A 69 -27.41 -16.14 -7.00
CA ARG A 69 -28.37 -15.05 -6.77
C ARG A 69 -27.73 -13.66 -6.83
N THR A 70 -26.49 -13.53 -6.39
CA THR A 70 -25.75 -12.26 -6.27
C THR A 70 -24.59 -12.15 -7.26
N ARG A 71 -24.36 -13.20 -8.06
CA ARG A 71 -23.26 -13.28 -9.00
C ARG A 71 -23.44 -12.25 -10.10
N THR A 72 -22.39 -11.46 -10.30
CA THR A 72 -22.30 -10.49 -11.38
C THR A 72 -21.35 -11.00 -12.45
N ASP A 73 -21.46 -10.49 -13.68
CA ASP A 73 -20.44 -10.68 -14.74
C ASP A 73 -19.04 -10.34 -14.19
N SER A 74 -18.07 -11.21 -14.49
CA SER A 74 -16.66 -11.11 -14.11
C SER A 74 -16.09 -9.71 -14.37
N ARG A 75 -16.40 -9.11 -15.52
CA ARG A 75 -15.89 -7.77 -15.87
C ARG A 75 -16.46 -6.69 -14.94
N ARG A 76 -17.71 -6.83 -14.53
CA ARG A 76 -18.35 -5.91 -13.59
C ARG A 76 -17.87 -6.14 -12.16
N SER A 77 -17.71 -7.39 -11.73
CA SER A 77 -17.22 -7.70 -10.38
C SER A 77 -15.79 -7.21 -10.16
N GLU A 78 -14.93 -7.35 -11.17
CA GLU A 78 -13.57 -6.79 -11.15
C GLU A 78 -13.58 -5.27 -11.00
N LYS A 79 -14.33 -4.56 -11.87
CA LYS A 79 -14.45 -3.10 -11.78
C LYS A 79 -14.99 -2.65 -10.42
N GLN A 80 -15.99 -3.35 -9.89
CA GLN A 80 -16.58 -3.02 -8.59
C GLN A 80 -15.57 -3.17 -7.45
N LEU A 81 -14.76 -4.24 -7.46
CA LEU A 81 -13.70 -4.44 -6.47
C LEU A 81 -12.62 -3.36 -6.56
N LEU A 82 -12.15 -3.08 -7.78
CA LEU A 82 -11.13 -2.03 -8.02
C LEU A 82 -11.62 -0.67 -7.56
N LEU A 83 -12.85 -0.28 -7.91
CA LEU A 83 -13.41 1.02 -7.51
C LEU A 83 -13.64 1.11 -6.00
N ARG A 84 -14.06 0.01 -5.36
CA ARG A 84 -14.32 -0.01 -3.92
C ARG A 84 -13.04 0.13 -3.10
N HIS A 85 -12.01 -0.63 -3.43
CA HIS A 85 -10.77 -0.62 -2.65
C HIS A 85 -9.89 0.60 -2.93
N ASN A 86 -10.04 1.25 -4.09
CA ASN A 86 -9.34 2.50 -4.43
C ASN A 86 -10.21 3.75 -4.23
N ARG A 87 -11.33 3.65 -3.50
CA ARG A 87 -12.31 4.74 -3.38
C ARG A 87 -11.67 6.04 -2.88
N ASP A 88 -10.85 5.96 -1.84
CA ASP A 88 -10.27 7.14 -1.19
C ASP A 88 -9.28 7.85 -2.12
N GLU A 89 -8.44 7.08 -2.83
CA GLU A 89 -7.53 7.60 -3.85
C GLU A 89 -8.30 8.22 -5.03
N ILE A 90 -9.38 7.59 -5.49
CA ILE A 90 -10.23 8.17 -6.55
C ILE A 90 -10.85 9.49 -6.08
N VAL A 91 -11.28 9.58 -4.83
CA VAL A 91 -11.83 10.82 -4.25
C VAL A 91 -10.76 11.90 -4.19
N LYS A 92 -9.53 11.55 -3.78
CA LYS A 92 -8.38 12.47 -3.74
C LYS A 92 -8.04 12.99 -5.13
N LEU A 93 -7.86 12.11 -6.11
CA LEU A 93 -7.60 12.47 -7.51
C LEU A 93 -8.69 13.37 -8.09
N LYS A 94 -9.97 13.12 -7.77
CA LYS A 94 -11.09 13.97 -8.21
C LYS A 94 -11.07 15.36 -7.57
N ARG A 95 -10.53 15.52 -6.35
CA ARG A 95 -10.37 16.82 -5.71
C ARG A 95 -9.20 17.58 -6.33
N ASP A 96 -8.09 16.89 -6.59
CA ASP A 96 -6.91 17.50 -7.20
C ASP A 96 -7.18 17.95 -8.65
N ALA A 97 -7.97 17.19 -9.42
CA ALA A 97 -8.38 17.57 -10.77
C ALA A 97 -9.37 18.76 -10.84
N ARG A 98 -9.89 19.23 -9.70
CA ARG A 98 -10.79 20.39 -9.61
C ARG A 98 -10.08 21.66 -9.16
N LYS A 99 -8.81 21.55 -8.77
CA LYS A 99 -7.91 22.69 -8.53
C LYS A 99 -7.26 23.10 -9.84
#